data_AF-A0A352JVK9-F1
#
_entry.id   AF-A0A352JVK9-F1
#
_cell.length_a   1.000
_cell.length_b   1.000
_cell.length_c   1.000
_cell.angle_alpha   90.00
_cell.angle_beta   90.00
_cell.angle_gamma   90.00
#
_symmetry.space_group_name_H-M   'P 1'
#
loop_
_entity.id
_entity.type
_entity.pdbx_description
1 polymer ?
#
loop_
_entity_poly.entity_id
_entity_poly.type
_entity_poly.pdbx_seq_one_letter_code
_entity_poly.pdbx_strand_id
1 'polypeptide(L)'
;MEKSFVGDPVQWPGLVYSPLNGAGLIFALGAIAGSAGLLFEEFDEDCQNAICRRKTEAGWERLKVAFAVRSSTFFDINNDIDLLICWVDDASEAIHIPRLVLAPLASQAQKASIEAVLPAKGLESILPDGAARDLLERGQSHESYEETVRLLDEQIKKLQSN
;
A
#
# COMPACT_ATOMS: atom_id res chain seq x y z
N MET A 1 -15.71 -15.55 -25.38
CA MET A 1 -14.92 -15.37 -24.16
C MET A 1 -14.39 -13.94 -24.19
N GLU A 2 -14.76 -13.15 -23.20
CA GLU A 2 -14.38 -11.73 -23.11
C GLU A 2 -12.89 -11.62 -22.80
N LYS A 3 -12.19 -10.69 -23.45
CA LYS A 3 -10.74 -10.50 -23.25
C LYS A 3 -10.54 -9.64 -21.99
N SER A 4 -9.83 -10.18 -21.01
CA SER A 4 -9.40 -9.42 -19.83
C SER A 4 -8.08 -8.70 -20.12
N PHE A 5 -8.01 -7.41 -19.77
CA PHE A 5 -6.81 -6.59 -19.90
C PHE A 5 -6.26 -6.29 -18.51
N VAL A 6 -4.96 -6.45 -18.34
CA VAL A 6 -4.22 -6.18 -17.10
C VAL A 6 -3.10 -5.19 -17.37
N GLY A 7 -2.61 -4.54 -16.31
CA GLY A 7 -1.47 -3.64 -16.39
C GLY A 7 -0.13 -4.37 -16.55
N ASP A 8 0.96 -3.61 -16.44
CA ASP A 8 2.32 -4.14 -16.47
C ASP A 8 2.58 -5.03 -15.24
N PRO A 9 3.39 -6.10 -15.36
CA PRO A 9 3.80 -6.88 -14.20
C PRO A 9 4.52 -6.02 -13.14
N VAL A 10 4.16 -6.21 -11.87
CA VAL A 10 4.72 -5.50 -10.72
C VAL A 10 5.07 -6.47 -9.60
N GLN A 11 6.01 -6.09 -8.74
CA GLN A 11 6.28 -6.80 -7.48
C GLN A 11 5.75 -5.97 -6.32
N TRP A 12 4.43 -5.95 -6.19
CA TRP A 12 3.74 -5.24 -5.13
C TRP A 12 3.02 -6.23 -4.21
N PRO A 13 2.98 -6.01 -2.88
CA PRO A 13 2.28 -6.91 -1.97
C PRO A 13 0.82 -7.12 -2.39
N GLY A 14 0.46 -8.37 -2.69
CA GLY A 14 -0.89 -8.75 -3.11
C GLY A 14 -1.27 -8.41 -4.57
N LEU A 15 -0.37 -7.83 -5.38
CA LEU A 15 -0.64 -7.48 -6.78
C LEU A 15 0.44 -8.01 -7.72
N VAL A 16 -0.01 -8.71 -8.78
CA VAL A 16 0.85 -9.19 -9.87
C VAL A 16 0.96 -8.17 -11.00
N TYR A 17 -0.10 -7.39 -11.25
CA TYR A 17 -0.16 -6.41 -12.33
C TYR A 17 -0.50 -5.02 -11.78
N SER A 18 0.00 -3.98 -12.45
CA SER A 18 -0.30 -2.60 -12.08
C SER A 18 -1.80 -2.29 -12.18
N PRO A 19 -2.31 -1.42 -11.28
CA PRO A 19 -3.71 -1.05 -11.30
C PRO A 19 -4.05 -0.22 -12.54
N LEU A 20 -5.16 -0.58 -13.19
CA LEU A 20 -5.72 0.15 -14.32
C LEU A 20 -6.89 1.06 -13.93
N ASN A 21 -7.36 0.98 -12.68
CA ASN A 21 -8.51 1.74 -12.17
C ASN A 21 -8.33 2.10 -10.68
N GLY A 22 -9.26 2.91 -10.16
CA GLY A 22 -9.24 3.37 -8.76
C GLY A 22 -9.29 2.23 -7.75
N ALA A 23 -10.13 1.21 -7.96
CA ALA A 23 -10.24 0.07 -7.04
C ALA A 23 -8.90 -0.68 -6.88
N GLY A 24 -8.19 -0.92 -7.98
CA GLY A 24 -6.86 -1.52 -7.93
C GLY A 24 -5.83 -0.63 -7.22
N LEU A 25 -5.92 0.69 -7.39
CA LEU A 25 -5.06 1.65 -6.69
C LEU A 25 -5.31 1.62 -5.17
N ILE A 26 -6.57 1.63 -4.74
CA ILE A 26 -6.95 1.53 -3.32
C ILE A 26 -6.48 0.21 -2.72
N PHE A 27 -6.62 -0.90 -3.45
CA PHE A 27 -6.10 -2.20 -3.01
C PHE A 27 -4.57 -2.14 -2.81
N ALA A 28 -3.84 -1.59 -3.78
CA ALA A 28 -2.39 -1.43 -3.70
C ALA A 28 -1.99 -0.59 -2.47
N LEU A 29 -2.68 0.51 -2.24
CA LEU A 29 -2.48 1.38 -1.09
C LEU A 29 -2.76 0.65 0.23
N GLY A 30 -3.87 -0.07 0.34
CA GLY A 30 -4.24 -0.82 1.54
C GLY A 30 -3.15 -1.81 1.97
N ALA A 31 -2.47 -2.43 1.01
CA ALA A 31 -1.37 -3.35 1.26
C ALA A 31 -0.14 -2.69 1.92
N ILE A 32 0.02 -1.37 1.82
CA ILE A 32 1.17 -0.63 2.35
C ILE A 32 0.80 0.49 3.34
N ALA A 33 -0.48 0.85 3.49
CA ALA A 33 -0.92 2.05 4.20
C ALA A 33 -0.35 2.13 5.63
N GLY A 34 -0.39 1.01 6.36
CA GLY A 34 0.19 0.93 7.71
C GLY A 34 1.71 1.17 7.72
N SER A 35 2.44 0.61 6.76
CA SER A 35 3.89 0.83 6.63
C SER A 35 4.24 2.25 6.15
N ALA A 36 3.33 2.89 5.41
CA ALA A 36 3.45 4.29 4.99
C ALA A 36 3.09 5.28 6.11
N GLY A 37 2.69 4.80 7.30
CA GLY A 37 2.29 5.63 8.43
C GLY A 37 0.98 6.39 8.19
N LEU A 38 0.12 5.85 7.31
CA LEU A 38 -1.18 6.43 6.96
C LEU A 38 -2.30 5.57 7.58
N LEU A 39 -3.17 6.24 8.33
CA LEU A 39 -4.39 5.64 8.89
C LEU A 39 -5.61 6.23 8.20
N PHE A 40 -6.28 5.47 7.34
CA PHE A 40 -7.49 5.91 6.67
C PHE A 40 -8.69 5.78 7.61
N GLU A 41 -9.42 6.87 7.80
CA GLU A 41 -10.58 6.94 8.70
C GLU A 41 -11.89 6.83 7.93
N GLU A 42 -11.95 7.45 6.74
CA GLU A 42 -13.18 7.63 5.97
C GLU A 42 -12.86 7.58 4.47
N PHE A 43 -13.74 6.97 3.68
CA PHE A 43 -13.74 7.03 2.21
C PHE A 43 -15.10 7.58 1.75
N ASP A 44 -15.11 8.31 0.63
CA ASP A 44 -16.36 8.65 -0.05
C ASP A 44 -16.96 7.43 -0.79
N GLU A 45 -18.20 7.55 -1.26
CA GLU A 45 -18.95 6.43 -1.84
C GLU A 45 -18.24 5.80 -3.06
N ASP A 46 -17.51 6.60 -3.83
CA ASP A 46 -16.80 6.18 -5.04
C ASP A 46 -15.30 5.88 -4.81
N CYS A 47 -14.83 5.98 -3.56
CA CYS A 47 -13.42 5.85 -3.17
C CYS A 47 -12.47 6.76 -3.98
N GLN A 48 -12.94 7.94 -4.38
CA GLN A 48 -12.13 8.95 -5.05
C GLN A 48 -11.41 9.86 -4.04
N ASN A 49 -12.00 10.00 -2.85
CA ASN A 49 -11.45 10.79 -1.76
C ASN A 49 -11.50 10.04 -0.44
N ALA A 50 -10.63 10.42 0.47
CA ALA A 50 -10.58 9.89 1.82
C ALA A 50 -10.11 10.92 2.84
N ILE A 51 -10.45 10.66 4.10
CA ILE A 51 -9.80 11.28 5.25
C ILE A 51 -8.78 10.30 5.80
N CYS A 52 -7.54 10.74 5.93
CA CYS A 52 -6.50 9.97 6.59
C CYS A 52 -5.82 10.76 7.71
N ARG A 53 -5.16 10.04 8.60
CA ARG A 53 -4.25 10.60 9.59
C ARG A 53 -2.84 10.12 9.37
N ARG A 54 -1.91 11.06 9.52
CA ARG A 54 -0.46 10.79 9.52
C ARG A 54 0.12 11.16 10.87
N LYS A 55 1.00 10.32 11.40
CA LYS A 55 1.76 10.61 12.62
C LYS A 55 2.92 11.56 12.29
N THR A 56 3.01 12.65 13.03
CA THR A 56 4.09 13.65 12.98
C THR A 56 4.76 13.76 14.35
N GLU A 57 5.85 14.52 14.46
CA GLU A 57 6.50 14.79 15.76
C GLU A 57 5.56 15.48 16.77
N ALA A 58 4.60 16.27 16.26
CA ALA A 58 3.64 17.03 17.07
C ALA A 58 2.37 16.25 17.41
N GLY A 59 2.15 15.06 16.84
CA GLY A 59 0.94 14.25 17.08
C GLY A 59 0.35 13.68 15.80
N TRP A 60 -0.98 13.69 15.69
CA TRP A 60 -1.69 13.16 14.53
C TRP A 60 -2.29 14.29 13.70
N GLU A 61 -1.86 14.38 12.44
CA GLU A 61 -2.35 15.35 11.46
C GLU A 61 -3.44 14.73 10.61
N ARG A 62 -4.55 15.45 10.40
CA ARG A 62 -5.64 15.05 9.49
C ARG A 62 -5.30 15.55 8.08
N LEU A 63 -5.46 14.69 7.09
CA LEU A 63 -5.26 15.00 5.67
C LEU A 63 -6.51 14.61 4.88
N LYS A 64 -6.92 15.48 3.95
CA LYS A 64 -7.82 15.16 2.85
C LYS A 64 -7.01 14.61 1.70
N VAL A 65 -7.34 13.39 1.30
CA VAL A 65 -6.60 12.64 0.30
C VAL A 65 -7.48 12.42 -0.91
N ALA A 66 -6.94 12.65 -2.10
CA ALA A 66 -7.57 12.25 -3.36
C ALA A 66 -6.78 11.12 -4.03
N PHE A 67 -7.46 10.34 -4.86
CA PHE A 67 -6.88 9.21 -5.57
C PHE A 67 -6.99 9.38 -7.09
N ALA A 68 -5.91 9.07 -7.81
CA ALA A 68 -5.94 8.99 -9.26
C ALA A 68 -4.92 7.97 -9.77
N VAL A 69 -5.29 7.12 -10.74
CA VAL A 69 -4.31 6.17 -11.31
C VAL A 69 -3.15 6.93 -11.96
N ARG A 70 -3.47 8.01 -12.68
CA ARG A 70 -2.52 8.95 -13.28
C ARG A 70 -2.72 10.33 -12.68
N SER A 71 -1.66 10.98 -12.23
CA SER A 71 -1.78 12.32 -11.65
C SER A 71 -2.39 13.34 -12.63
N SER A 72 -2.17 13.19 -13.95
CA SER A 72 -2.79 14.06 -14.97
C SER A 72 -4.32 13.93 -15.07
N THR A 73 -4.90 12.84 -14.56
CA THR A 73 -6.36 12.64 -14.53
C THR A 73 -7.01 13.23 -13.29
N PHE A 74 -6.21 13.74 -12.36
CA PHE A 74 -6.74 14.42 -11.19
C PHE A 74 -7.24 15.81 -11.58
N PHE A 75 -8.50 16.08 -11.27
CA PHE A 75 -9.13 17.38 -11.43
C PHE A 75 -9.62 17.83 -10.07
N ASP A 76 -8.92 18.80 -9.48
CA ASP A 76 -9.42 19.45 -8.27
C ASP A 76 -10.38 20.56 -8.64
N ILE A 77 -11.65 20.37 -8.31
CA ILE A 77 -12.67 21.41 -8.51
C ILE A 77 -12.59 22.46 -7.38
N ASN A 78 -12.02 22.10 -6.21
CA ASN A 78 -12.17 22.86 -4.98
C ASN A 78 -10.86 23.24 -4.26
N ASN A 79 -9.69 22.73 -4.68
CA ASN A 79 -8.36 22.96 -4.09
C ASN A 79 -8.25 22.66 -2.58
N ASP A 80 -9.06 21.73 -2.08
CA ASP A 80 -9.17 21.39 -0.65
C ASP A 80 -8.59 19.99 -0.37
N ILE A 81 -7.58 19.59 -1.15
CA ILE A 81 -6.88 18.32 -1.05
C ILE A 81 -5.45 18.56 -0.55
N ASP A 82 -5.10 17.87 0.53
CA ASP A 82 -3.77 17.98 1.16
C ASP A 82 -2.75 17.03 0.51
N LEU A 83 -3.22 15.91 -0.04
CA LEU A 83 -2.38 14.86 -0.61
C LEU A 83 -3.06 14.16 -1.79
N LEU A 84 -2.37 14.05 -2.91
CA LEU A 84 -2.77 13.19 -4.03
C LEU A 84 -2.01 11.87 -3.96
N ILE A 85 -2.72 10.75 -3.90
CA ILE A 85 -2.11 9.42 -4.03
C ILE A 85 -2.36 8.91 -5.44
N CYS A 86 -1.29 8.58 -6.16
CA CYS A 86 -1.38 8.07 -7.52
C CYS A 86 -0.48 6.88 -7.81
N TRP A 87 -0.83 6.11 -8.84
CA TRP A 87 0.04 5.03 -9.31
C TRP A 87 1.21 5.60 -10.10
N VAL A 88 0.91 6.42 -11.11
CA VAL A 88 1.89 7.10 -11.98
C VAL A 88 1.77 8.61 -11.82
N ASP A 89 2.92 9.26 -11.77
CA ASP A 89 3.00 10.71 -11.88
C ASP A 89 3.38 11.13 -13.30
N ASP A 90 2.40 11.65 -14.04
CA ASP A 90 2.55 12.13 -15.42
C ASP A 90 2.05 13.58 -15.61
N ALA A 91 1.71 14.26 -14.52
CA ALA A 91 1.24 15.64 -14.53
C ALA A 91 2.39 16.64 -14.63
N SER A 92 2.12 17.76 -15.29
CA SER A 92 3.02 18.91 -15.30
C SER A 92 3.08 19.58 -13.92
N GLU A 93 4.06 20.47 -13.73
CA GLU A 93 4.26 21.25 -12.49
C GLU A 93 3.06 22.12 -12.07
N ALA A 94 2.01 22.19 -12.90
CA ALA A 94 0.77 22.91 -12.61
C ALA A 94 -0.01 22.33 -11.41
N ILE A 95 0.20 21.06 -11.04
CA ILE A 95 -0.39 20.48 -9.82
C ILE A 95 0.56 20.74 -8.65
N HIS A 96 0.21 21.70 -7.80
CA HIS A 96 1.01 22.09 -6.63
C HIS A 96 0.77 21.24 -5.38
N ILE A 97 -0.15 20.26 -5.45
CA ILE A 97 -0.49 19.39 -4.33
C ILE A 97 0.63 18.33 -4.16
N PRO A 98 1.06 18.03 -2.91
CA PRO A 98 1.95 16.92 -2.63
C PRO A 98 1.44 15.60 -3.22
N ARG A 99 2.33 14.81 -3.81
CA ARG A 99 2.01 13.55 -4.46
C ARG A 99 2.73 12.38 -3.81
N LEU A 100 1.99 11.34 -3.44
CA LEU A 100 2.54 10.03 -3.08
C LEU A 100 2.35 9.09 -4.27
N VAL A 101 3.46 8.76 -4.93
CA VAL A 101 3.48 7.93 -6.14
C VAL A 101 3.81 6.49 -5.75
N LEU A 102 2.90 5.56 -6.03
CA LEU A 102 3.05 4.16 -5.59
C LEU A 102 3.97 3.34 -6.50
N ALA A 103 3.98 3.57 -7.83
CA ALA A 103 4.76 2.73 -8.73
C ALA A 103 6.28 2.68 -8.39
N PRO A 104 6.97 3.78 -8.04
CA PRO A 104 8.38 3.73 -7.64
C PRO A 104 8.62 2.92 -6.36
N LEU A 105 7.67 2.92 -5.43
CA LEU A 105 7.75 2.14 -4.20
C LEU A 105 7.71 0.63 -4.50
N ALA A 106 7.10 0.23 -5.63
CA ALA A 106 7.02 -1.16 -6.07
C ALA A 106 8.41 -1.66 -6.48
N SER A 107 9.10 -0.83 -7.25
CA SER A 107 10.46 -1.11 -7.72
C SER A 107 11.48 -1.09 -6.57
N GLN A 108 11.24 -0.29 -5.52
CA GLN A 108 12.07 -0.30 -4.31
C GLN A 108 11.81 -1.53 -3.44
N ALA A 109 10.56 -1.95 -3.28
CA ALA A 109 10.22 -3.22 -2.63
C ALA A 109 10.85 -4.43 -3.35
N GLN A 110 10.90 -4.41 -4.69
CA GLN A 110 11.62 -5.40 -5.50
C GLN A 110 13.11 -5.46 -5.17
N LYS A 111 13.80 -4.31 -5.09
CA LYS A 111 15.23 -4.26 -4.74
C LYS A 111 15.50 -4.75 -3.32
N ALA A 112 14.71 -4.29 -2.34
CA ALA A 112 14.86 -4.68 -0.93
C ALA A 112 14.59 -6.19 -0.73
N SER A 113 13.63 -6.76 -1.45
CA SER A 113 13.32 -8.19 -1.37
C SER A 113 14.42 -9.07 -1.98
N ILE A 114 15.04 -8.63 -3.08
CA ILE A 114 16.19 -9.32 -3.70
C ILE A 114 17.42 -9.28 -2.78
N GLU A 115 17.66 -8.15 -2.12
CA GLU A 115 18.77 -8.00 -1.15
C GLU A 115 18.55 -8.83 0.13
N ALA A 116 17.30 -8.95 0.59
CA ALA A 116 16.96 -9.77 1.77
C ALA A 116 17.05 -11.29 1.53
N VAL A 117 17.00 -11.74 0.27
CA VAL A 117 17.11 -13.18 -0.11
C VAL A 117 18.57 -13.64 -0.22
N LEU A 118 19.55 -12.73 -0.27
CA LEU A 118 20.96 -13.11 -0.13
C LEU A 118 21.23 -13.48 1.34
N PRO A 119 21.69 -14.71 1.65
CA PRO A 119 21.89 -15.11 3.04
C PRO A 119 23.01 -14.28 3.65
N ALA A 120 22.67 -13.36 4.55
CA ALA A 120 23.63 -12.68 5.38
C ALA A 120 24.36 -13.72 6.23
N LYS A 121 25.71 -13.72 6.16
CA LYS A 121 26.56 -14.48 7.08
C LYS A 121 26.15 -14.19 8.53
N GLY A 122 25.75 -15.23 9.25
CA GLY A 122 25.69 -15.29 10.73
C GLY A 122 24.86 -14.18 11.41
N LEU A 123 23.54 -14.36 11.50
CA LEU A 123 22.60 -13.40 12.09
C LEU A 123 22.84 -13.11 13.59
N GLU A 124 23.54 -13.99 14.29
CA GLU A 124 23.68 -13.91 15.76
C GLU A 124 24.79 -12.98 16.24
N SER A 125 25.67 -12.51 15.34
CA SER A 125 26.79 -11.64 15.73
C SER A 125 26.55 -10.15 15.51
N ILE A 126 25.38 -9.75 15.00
CA ILE A 126 25.13 -8.37 14.51
C ILE A 126 24.00 -7.66 15.26
N LEU A 127 23.12 -8.37 15.99
CA LEU A 127 21.95 -7.75 16.60
C LEU A 127 22.25 -7.21 18.01
N PRO A 128 22.04 -5.90 18.29
CA PRO A 128 22.08 -5.37 19.65
C PRO A 128 20.88 -5.85 20.47
N ASP A 129 21.04 -5.90 21.80
CA ASP A 129 19.99 -6.30 22.74
C ASP A 129 18.70 -5.48 22.52
N GLY A 130 17.62 -6.18 22.14
CA GLY A 130 16.31 -5.60 21.83
C GLY A 130 15.85 -5.74 20.38
N ALA A 131 16.76 -5.88 19.41
CA ALA A 131 16.38 -6.01 18.00
C ALA A 131 15.65 -7.34 17.69
N ALA A 132 15.93 -8.39 18.46
CA ALA A 132 15.19 -9.65 18.40
C ALA A 132 13.72 -9.49 18.85
N ARG A 133 13.44 -8.54 19.76
CA ARG A 133 12.09 -8.27 20.27
C ARG A 133 11.24 -7.52 19.24
N ASP A 134 11.82 -6.55 18.55
CA ASP A 134 11.17 -5.85 17.42
C ASP A 134 10.92 -6.81 16.23
N LEU A 135 11.83 -7.76 15.99
CA LEU A 135 11.63 -8.82 15.00
C LEU A 135 10.56 -9.84 15.43
N LEU A 136 10.45 -10.14 16.73
CA LEU A 136 9.39 -10.98 17.29
C LEU A 136 8.01 -10.31 17.23
N GLU A 137 7.90 -9.02 17.52
CA GLU A 137 6.65 -8.27 17.37
C GLU A 137 6.21 -8.17 15.90
N ARG A 138 7.18 -8.08 14.97
CA ARG A 138 6.91 -8.21 13.52
C ARG A 138 6.58 -9.65 13.09
N GLY A 139 7.11 -10.66 13.77
CA GLY A 139 6.72 -12.05 13.58
C GLY A 139 5.29 -12.34 14.05
N GLN A 140 4.85 -11.69 15.13
CA GLN A 140 3.47 -11.80 15.64
C GLN A 140 2.42 -11.20 14.70
N SER A 141 2.77 -10.16 13.92
CA SER A 141 1.87 -9.68 12.86
C SER A 141 1.79 -10.66 11.68
N HIS A 142 2.85 -11.44 11.44
CA HIS A 142 2.87 -12.51 10.44
C HIS A 142 2.04 -13.73 10.89
N GLU A 143 2.14 -14.15 12.16
CA GLU A 143 1.27 -15.21 12.72
C GLU A 143 -0.21 -14.81 12.67
N SER A 144 -0.54 -13.54 12.96
CA SER A 144 -1.91 -13.02 12.85
C SER A 144 -2.42 -13.04 11.39
N TYR A 145 -1.53 -12.75 10.44
CA TYR A 145 -1.85 -12.81 9.01
C TYR A 145 -2.04 -14.25 8.54
N GLU A 146 -1.16 -15.18 8.96
CA GLU A 146 -1.27 -16.62 8.67
C GLU A 146 -2.53 -17.25 9.28
N GLU A 147 -2.88 -16.87 10.51
CA GLU A 147 -4.14 -17.26 11.16
C GLU A 147 -5.35 -16.72 10.38
N THR A 148 -5.29 -15.46 9.93
CA THR A 148 -6.35 -14.84 9.12
C THR A 148 -6.50 -15.52 7.76
N VAL A 149 -5.39 -15.84 7.09
CA VAL A 149 -5.38 -16.59 5.82
C VAL A 149 -5.96 -17.99 6.02
N ARG A 150 -5.59 -18.68 7.10
CA ARG A 150 -6.15 -20.00 7.45
C ARG A 150 -7.66 -19.95 7.65
N LEU A 151 -8.15 -18.95 8.39
CA LEU A 151 -9.58 -18.76 8.65
C LEU A 151 -10.35 -18.43 7.36
N LEU A 152 -9.77 -17.62 6.47
CA LEU A 152 -10.33 -17.33 5.15
C LEU A 152 -10.42 -18.59 4.28
N ASP A 153 -9.36 -19.41 4.26
CA ASP A 153 -9.35 -20.68 3.54
C ASP A 153 -10.43 -21.65 4.04
N GLU A 154 -10.64 -21.72 5.36
CA GLU A 154 -11.72 -22.52 5.95
C GLU A 154 -13.10 -22.01 5.53
N GLN A 155 -13.30 -20.69 5.44
CA GLN A 155 -14.55 -20.09 4.97
C GLN A 155 -14.79 -20.36 3.49
N ILE A 156 -13.77 -20.22 2.64
CA ILE A 156 -13.86 -20.51 1.20
C ILE A 156 -14.26 -21.97 0.97
N LYS A 157 -13.64 -22.91 1.70
CA LYS A 157 -13.98 -24.33 1.62
C LYS A 157 -15.44 -24.59 1.97
N LYS A 158 -15.97 -23.96 3.02
CA LYS A 158 -17.38 -24.09 3.42
C LYS A 158 -18.35 -23.58 2.35
N LEU A 159 -17.99 -22.50 1.66
CA LEU A 159 -18.79 -21.91 0.57
C LEU A 159 -18.79 -22.77 -0.69
N GLN A 160 -17.70 -23.51 -0.96
CA GLN A 160 -17.58 -24.39 -2.14
C GLN A 160 -18.20 -25.78 -1.93
N SER A 161 -18.50 -26.16 -0.68
CA SER A 161 -19.16 -27.42 -0.32
C SER A 161 -20.69 -27.35 -0.28
N ASN A 162 -21.28 -26.19 -0.58
CA ASN A 162 -22.72 -25.98 -0.78
C ASN A 162 -23.03 -25.76 -2.27
#